data_AF-A0A4Q0YBN4-F1
#
_entry.id   AF-A0A4Q0YBN4-F1
#
_cell.length_a   1.000
_cell.length_b   1.000
_cell.length_c   1.000
_cell.angle_alpha   90.00
_cell.angle_beta   90.00
_cell.angle_gamma   90.00
#
_symmetry.space_group_name_H-M   'P 1'
#
loop_
_entity.id
_entity.type
_entity.pdbx_description
1 polymer ?
#
loop_
_entity_poly.entity_id
_entity_poly.type
_entity_poly.pdbx_seq_one_letter_code
_entity_poly.pdbx_strand_id
1 'polypeptide(L)'
;MNRYILLLLLFSHALFGCVLCTLYSPETRVSINIDSTDTKIKSAKILWVLTKEFTNQLNEVYDQNQSGYLDKEELVPVQDALLKYIEPKNFLTHISYDKVIDKENSKPIVVSSYKSYIKNGLLHFEYVVELNYDVIKDNILYININDDENYFILLLVENMINIEAPYDVEKIVNNQDVAIYIKAEAKKEEVVEQKVQKEKSIQKDKNTTLLGEYTKNIKEYLVKIEKGDNIALFFLLLISFLYGIIHALGPGHGKSLAFSYFVSNRSSYTKAFFISQASAFVHIIGALILVLVSVFLLESILNNFVKDSVEILTKLSSILIMILAIYILYNKLNNKACSCASCSSTRPTWSAVAPNRTAKLKPNFMKKDLYFVLTAGLIPCPGTVILFIYAFVLKTYFAVLLASIFISFGMGIVIFGSSFLGLSLQKISSKSHALTNFLEIASPVIMFVLGILLFLNASLV
;
A
#
# COMPACT_ATOMS: atom_id res chain seq x y z
N MET A 1 34.81 1.94 18.08
CA MET A 1 34.18 2.45 16.84
C MET A 1 33.15 1.47 16.24
N ASN A 2 33.44 0.17 16.11
CA ASN A 2 32.55 -0.80 15.43
C ASN A 2 31.17 -1.07 16.07
N ARG A 3 31.00 -0.91 17.39
CA ARG A 3 29.72 -1.20 18.08
C ARG A 3 28.65 -0.12 17.93
N TYR A 4 29.06 1.14 17.83
CA TYR A 4 28.13 2.26 17.67
C TYR A 4 27.64 2.39 16.22
N ILE A 5 28.48 2.02 15.25
CA ILE A 5 28.10 1.99 13.82
C ILE A 5 27.03 0.93 13.56
N LEU A 6 27.13 -0.27 14.18
CA LEU A 6 26.10 -1.31 14.07
C LEU A 6 24.76 -0.86 14.69
N LEU A 7 24.82 -0.16 15.83
CA LEU A 7 23.64 0.34 16.55
C LEU A 7 22.97 1.49 15.80
N LEU A 8 23.77 2.33 15.13
CA LEU A 8 23.31 3.44 14.30
C LEU A 8 22.78 2.98 12.94
N LEU A 9 23.36 1.92 12.36
CA LEU A 9 22.80 1.21 11.19
C LEU A 9 21.44 0.58 11.54
N LEU A 10 21.31 -0.12 12.68
CA LEU A 10 20.03 -0.70 13.11
C LEU A 10 18.98 0.37 13.41
N PHE A 11 19.37 1.54 13.92
CA PHE A 11 18.48 2.68 14.16
C PHE A 11 18.05 3.38 12.87
N SER A 12 18.94 3.49 11.89
CA SER A 12 18.63 4.01 10.54
C SER A 12 17.58 3.17 9.82
N HIS A 13 17.63 1.84 9.92
CA HIS A 13 16.63 0.95 9.31
C HIS A 13 15.23 1.05 9.97
N ALA A 14 15.13 1.65 11.17
CA ALA A 14 13.86 1.88 11.85
C ALA A 14 13.15 3.18 11.40
N LEU A 15 13.88 4.13 10.81
CA LEU A 15 13.36 5.46 10.45
C LEU A 15 12.92 5.58 8.97
N PHE A 16 13.33 4.66 8.10
CA PHE A 16 13.02 4.70 6.66
C PHE A 16 11.94 3.69 6.21
N GLY A 17 11.19 3.11 7.16
CA GLY A 17 10.24 2.03 6.86
C GLY A 17 8.86 2.45 6.35
N CYS A 18 8.53 3.73 6.35
CA CYS A 18 7.18 4.18 6.00
C CYS A 18 6.93 4.37 4.48
N VAL A 19 7.97 4.30 3.64
CA VAL A 19 7.86 4.77 2.24
C VAL A 19 7.46 3.66 1.25
N LEU A 20 7.61 2.38 1.62
CA LEU A 20 7.38 1.28 0.67
C LEU A 20 5.96 0.66 0.72
N CYS A 21 5.14 1.03 1.71
CA CYS A 21 3.78 0.50 1.87
C CYS A 21 2.70 1.35 1.19
N THR A 22 3.05 2.53 0.68
CA THR A 22 2.12 3.41 -0.02
C THR A 22 2.01 2.92 -1.47
N LEU A 23 0.87 2.34 -1.84
CA LEU A 23 0.46 2.27 -3.23
C LEU A 23 0.52 3.70 -3.79
N TYR A 24 1.48 3.97 -4.67
CA TYR A 24 1.61 5.28 -5.29
C TYR A 24 0.41 5.50 -6.21
N SER A 25 -0.34 6.58 -6.01
CA SER A 25 -1.35 7.02 -6.99
C SER A 25 -0.67 7.22 -8.34
N PRO A 26 -1.08 6.53 -9.41
CA PRO A 26 -0.41 6.62 -10.70
C PRO A 26 -0.52 8.02 -11.28
N GLU A 27 0.63 8.60 -11.62
CA GLU A 27 0.70 9.75 -12.51
C GLU A 27 0.11 9.37 -13.87
N THR A 28 -0.92 10.09 -14.29
CA THR A 28 -1.70 9.78 -15.48
C THR A 28 -1.68 10.99 -16.39
N ARG A 29 -1.05 10.85 -17.54
CA ARG A 29 -0.98 11.94 -18.52
C ARG A 29 -2.28 12.02 -19.29
N VAL A 30 -2.86 13.21 -19.35
CA VAL A 30 -4.13 13.46 -20.01
C VAL A 30 -3.92 14.30 -21.26
N SER A 31 -4.43 13.79 -22.38
CA SER A 31 -4.51 14.46 -23.67
C SER A 31 -5.96 14.81 -23.98
N ILE A 32 -6.18 15.98 -24.58
CA ILE A 32 -7.51 16.44 -25.00
C ILE A 32 -7.42 16.81 -26.48
N ASN A 33 -8.25 16.21 -27.32
CA ASN A 33 -8.40 16.59 -28.72
C ASN A 33 -9.83 17.06 -28.96
N ILE A 34 -10.00 18.31 -29.37
CA ILE A 34 -11.31 18.93 -29.60
C ILE A 34 -11.62 18.91 -31.09
N ASP A 35 -12.76 18.34 -31.44
CA ASP A 35 -13.32 18.35 -32.80
C ASP A 35 -14.37 19.44 -32.91
N SER A 36 -14.20 20.34 -33.87
CA SER A 36 -15.11 21.44 -34.13
C SER A 36 -15.25 21.77 -35.61
N THR A 37 -16.42 22.32 -35.94
CA THR A 37 -16.73 22.92 -37.25
C THR A 37 -16.92 24.42 -37.10
N ASP A 38 -17.04 25.14 -38.21
CA ASP A 38 -17.25 26.60 -38.24
C ASP A 38 -18.35 27.10 -37.30
N THR A 39 -19.38 26.27 -37.08
CA THR A 39 -20.58 26.64 -36.31
C THR A 39 -20.67 25.96 -34.95
N LYS A 40 -19.97 24.85 -34.71
CA LYS A 40 -20.16 24.01 -33.52
C LYS A 40 -18.88 23.37 -33.01
N ILE A 41 -18.72 23.37 -31.69
CA ILE A 41 -17.79 22.53 -30.96
C ILE A 41 -18.50 21.20 -30.68
N LYS A 42 -18.10 20.15 -31.39
CA LYS A 42 -18.85 18.89 -31.40
C LYS A 42 -18.52 18.04 -30.19
N SER A 43 -17.24 17.69 -30.03
CA SER A 43 -16.81 16.73 -29.03
C SER A 43 -15.38 17.00 -28.54
N ALA A 44 -15.07 16.47 -27.36
CA ALA A 44 -13.73 16.40 -26.82
C ALA A 44 -13.35 14.93 -26.60
N LYS A 45 -12.32 14.48 -27.30
CA LYS A 45 -11.70 13.17 -27.08
C LYS A 45 -10.63 13.30 -26.01
N ILE A 46 -10.86 12.64 -24.88
CA ILE A 46 -9.95 12.63 -23.74
C ILE A 46 -9.23 11.28 -23.72
N LEU A 47 -7.91 11.32 -23.61
CA LEU A 47 -7.05 10.14 -23.55
C LEU A 47 -6.19 10.19 -22.29
N TRP A 48 -6.34 9.17 -21.46
CA TRP A 48 -5.47 8.92 -20.32
C TRP A 48 -4.39 7.93 -20.72
N VAL A 49 -3.14 8.28 -20.43
CA VAL A 49 -1.97 7.40 -20.57
C VAL A 49 -1.41 7.15 -19.19
N LEU A 50 -1.63 5.93 -18.69
CA LEU A 50 -1.22 5.53 -17.35
C LEU A 50 0.24 5.07 -17.36
N THR A 51 0.90 5.17 -16.20
CA THR A 51 2.30 4.77 -16.08
C THR A 51 2.53 3.30 -16.40
N LYS A 52 3.78 2.97 -16.72
CA LYS A 52 4.18 1.60 -16.98
C LYS A 52 4.04 0.74 -15.74
N GLU A 53 4.37 1.31 -14.58
CA GLU A 53 4.30 0.67 -13.27
C GLU A 53 2.86 0.24 -12.97
N PHE A 54 1.89 1.15 -13.16
CA PHE A 54 0.48 0.85 -12.97
C PHE A 54 -0.04 -0.17 -13.99
N THR A 55 0.34 -0.02 -15.26
CA THR A 55 -0.02 -0.98 -16.31
C THR A 55 0.50 -2.38 -15.99
N ASN A 56 1.75 -2.48 -15.51
CA ASN A 56 2.34 -3.75 -15.10
C ASN A 56 1.61 -4.35 -13.88
N GLN A 57 1.22 -3.53 -12.90
CA GLN A 57 0.40 -3.99 -11.77
C GLN A 57 -0.96 -4.50 -12.23
N LEU A 58 -1.59 -3.85 -13.21
CA LEU A 58 -2.83 -4.35 -13.79
C LEU A 58 -2.61 -5.66 -14.55
N ASN A 59 -1.52 -5.80 -15.32
CA ASN A 59 -1.16 -7.07 -15.94
C ASN A 59 -0.98 -8.15 -14.87
N GLU A 60 -0.32 -7.84 -13.75
CA GLU A 60 -0.17 -8.76 -12.61
C GLU A 60 -1.51 -9.20 -12.03
N VAL A 61 -2.60 -8.46 -12.25
CA VAL A 61 -3.94 -8.77 -11.75
C VAL A 61 -4.80 -9.48 -12.78
N TYR A 62 -4.93 -8.88 -13.96
CA TYR A 62 -5.95 -9.24 -14.95
C TYR A 62 -5.44 -10.14 -16.08
N ASP A 63 -4.13 -10.35 -16.25
CA ASP A 63 -3.56 -11.33 -17.20
C ASP A 63 -3.86 -12.76 -16.70
N GLN A 64 -4.90 -13.38 -17.26
CA GLN A 64 -5.37 -14.72 -16.94
C GLN A 64 -4.65 -15.77 -17.81
N ASN A 65 -4.34 -15.43 -19.06
CA ASN A 65 -3.77 -16.37 -20.03
C ASN A 65 -2.22 -16.40 -20.04
N GLN A 66 -1.59 -15.53 -19.25
CA GLN A 66 -0.14 -15.43 -19.02
C GLN A 66 0.65 -15.04 -20.27
N SER A 67 0.04 -14.27 -21.18
CA SER A 67 0.69 -13.77 -22.38
C SER A 67 1.79 -12.73 -22.04
N GLY A 68 1.73 -12.14 -20.85
CA GLY A 68 2.62 -11.06 -20.41
C GLY A 68 2.15 -9.67 -20.86
N TYR A 69 0.95 -9.57 -21.43
CA TYR A 69 0.28 -8.32 -21.78
C TYR A 69 -1.23 -8.48 -21.59
N LEU A 70 -1.98 -7.39 -21.40
CA LEU A 70 -3.44 -7.48 -21.30
C LEU A 70 -4.09 -7.56 -22.68
N ASP A 71 -4.77 -8.67 -22.91
CA ASP A 71 -5.54 -8.94 -24.11
C ASP A 71 -6.84 -8.12 -24.13
N LYS A 72 -7.53 -8.07 -25.29
CA LYS A 72 -8.82 -7.36 -25.38
C LYS A 72 -9.85 -7.86 -24.38
N GLU A 73 -9.90 -9.17 -24.13
CA GLU A 73 -10.85 -9.79 -23.19
C GLU A 73 -10.51 -9.44 -21.73
N GLU A 74 -9.22 -9.35 -21.40
CA GLU A 74 -8.70 -9.03 -20.06
C GLU A 74 -8.74 -7.54 -19.75
N LEU A 75 -8.77 -6.69 -20.78
CA LEU A 75 -8.97 -5.25 -20.65
C LEU A 75 -10.42 -4.86 -20.31
N VAL A 76 -11.40 -5.71 -20.61
CA VAL A 76 -12.83 -5.45 -20.29
C VAL A 76 -13.03 -5.19 -18.80
N PRO A 77 -12.62 -6.08 -17.87
CA PRO A 77 -12.82 -5.82 -16.44
C PRO A 77 -12.01 -4.63 -15.91
N VAL A 78 -10.86 -4.31 -16.52
CA VAL A 78 -10.08 -3.09 -16.18
C VAL A 78 -10.85 -1.84 -16.58
N GLN A 79 -11.40 -1.84 -17.81
CA GLN A 79 -12.22 -0.75 -18.32
C GLN A 79 -13.47 -0.55 -17.45
N ASP A 80 -14.18 -1.63 -17.11
CA ASP A 80 -15.37 -1.58 -16.27
C ASP A 80 -15.07 -1.05 -14.87
N ALA A 81 -13.91 -1.39 -14.30
CA ALA A 81 -13.47 -0.87 -13.01
C ALA A 81 -13.16 0.64 -13.07
N LEU A 82 -12.49 1.11 -14.13
CA LEU A 82 -12.26 2.54 -14.35
C LEU A 82 -13.58 3.30 -14.52
N LEU A 83 -14.51 2.77 -15.32
CA LEU A 83 -15.83 3.39 -15.55
C LEU A 83 -16.64 3.49 -14.26
N LYS A 84 -16.73 2.41 -13.49
CA LYS A 84 -17.42 2.40 -12.19
C LYS A 84 -16.88 3.46 -11.23
N TYR A 85 -15.60 3.82 -11.34
CA TYR A 85 -14.98 4.86 -10.52
C TYR A 85 -15.30 6.27 -11.05
N ILE A 86 -15.10 6.51 -12.34
CA ILE A 86 -15.13 7.87 -12.92
C ILE A 86 -16.54 8.33 -13.31
N GLU A 87 -17.44 7.43 -13.75
CA GLU A 87 -18.81 7.77 -14.16
C GLU A 87 -19.61 8.51 -13.08
N PRO A 88 -19.72 8.02 -11.82
CA PRO A 88 -20.46 8.73 -10.78
C PRO A 88 -19.83 10.07 -10.40
N LYS A 89 -18.56 10.29 -10.78
CA LYS A 89 -17.79 11.51 -10.55
C LYS A 89 -17.69 12.38 -11.80
N ASN A 90 -18.63 12.24 -12.75
CA ASN A 90 -18.68 13.05 -13.96
C ASN A 90 -17.38 12.96 -14.79
N PHE A 91 -16.79 11.76 -14.86
CA PHE A 91 -15.52 11.48 -15.52
C PHE A 91 -14.33 12.29 -14.97
N LEU A 92 -14.39 12.70 -13.70
CA LEU A 92 -13.38 13.58 -13.07
C LEU A 92 -13.17 14.88 -13.85
N THR A 93 -14.18 15.29 -14.62
CA THR A 93 -14.09 16.36 -15.60
C THR A 93 -15.13 17.42 -15.28
N HIS A 94 -14.68 18.66 -15.18
CA HIS A 94 -15.50 19.85 -15.06
C HIS A 94 -15.43 20.64 -16.36
N ILE A 95 -16.59 20.93 -16.97
CA ILE A 95 -16.67 21.70 -18.21
C ILE A 95 -17.57 22.92 -18.03
N SER A 96 -17.04 24.06 -18.44
CA SER A 96 -17.77 25.34 -18.53
C SER A 96 -17.58 25.95 -19.91
N TYR A 97 -18.64 26.57 -20.44
CA TYR A 97 -18.60 27.26 -21.73
C TYR A 97 -19.46 28.52 -21.70
N ASP A 98 -18.81 29.66 -21.45
CA ASP A 98 -19.42 30.99 -21.39
C ASP A 98 -18.33 32.08 -21.48
N LYS A 99 -18.69 33.36 -21.44
CA LYS A 99 -17.75 34.49 -21.36
C LYS A 99 -16.97 34.54 -20.05
N VAL A 100 -17.51 33.93 -19.00
CA VAL A 100 -16.90 33.84 -17.66
C VAL A 100 -16.82 32.37 -17.27
N ILE A 101 -15.67 31.95 -16.76
CA ILE A 101 -15.46 30.57 -16.31
C ILE A 101 -16.25 30.34 -15.03
N ASP A 102 -17.25 29.46 -15.07
CA ASP A 102 -17.89 28.90 -13.88
C ASP A 102 -17.05 27.70 -13.40
N LYS A 103 -16.47 27.81 -12.20
CA LYS A 103 -15.68 26.74 -11.55
C LYS A 103 -16.49 25.89 -10.58
N GLU A 104 -17.71 26.31 -10.25
CA GLU A 104 -18.55 25.68 -9.22
C GLU A 104 -19.56 24.71 -9.86
N ASN A 105 -20.15 25.10 -10.99
CA ASN A 105 -21.17 24.29 -11.67
C ASN A 105 -20.64 23.73 -12.98
N SER A 106 -20.39 22.42 -13.03
CA SER A 106 -20.14 21.71 -14.28
C SER A 106 -21.46 21.37 -14.97
N LYS A 107 -21.47 21.44 -16.30
CA LYS A 107 -22.49 20.72 -17.07
C LYS A 107 -22.28 19.20 -16.94
N PRO A 108 -23.36 18.38 -16.99
CA PRO A 108 -23.24 16.93 -16.98
C PRO A 108 -22.43 16.43 -18.18
N ILE A 109 -21.51 15.51 -17.96
CA ILE A 109 -20.66 14.94 -19.00
C ILE A 109 -21.40 13.78 -19.67
N VAL A 110 -21.69 13.95 -20.96
CA VAL A 110 -22.28 12.91 -21.79
C VAL A 110 -21.17 12.25 -22.59
N VAL A 111 -20.93 10.96 -22.36
CA VAL A 111 -19.90 10.19 -23.07
C VAL A 111 -20.54 9.33 -24.15
N SER A 112 -20.10 9.52 -25.39
CA SER A 112 -20.62 8.79 -26.56
C SER A 112 -19.94 7.43 -26.77
N SER A 113 -18.67 7.33 -26.40
CA SER A 113 -17.89 6.11 -26.53
C SER A 113 -16.67 6.13 -25.61
N TYR A 114 -16.21 4.95 -25.24
CA TYR A 114 -14.97 4.73 -24.52
C TYR A 114 -14.28 3.45 -24.98
N LYS A 115 -12.98 3.35 -24.79
CA LYS A 115 -12.20 2.13 -25.03
C LYS A 115 -10.90 2.12 -24.22
N SER A 116 -10.49 0.94 -23.82
CA SER A 116 -9.17 0.68 -23.23
C SER A 116 -8.31 -0.12 -24.20
N TYR A 117 -7.02 0.21 -24.28
CA TYR A 117 -6.06 -0.54 -25.09
C TYR A 117 -4.64 -0.41 -24.54
N ILE A 118 -3.78 -1.37 -24.85
CA ILE A 118 -2.35 -1.29 -24.57
C ILE A 118 -1.63 -0.76 -25.80
N LYS A 119 -0.85 0.32 -25.63
CA LYS A 119 0.05 0.84 -26.66
C LYS A 119 1.40 1.14 -26.02
N ASN A 120 2.48 0.64 -26.62
CA ASN A 120 3.85 0.76 -26.09
C ASN A 120 4.01 0.24 -24.64
N GLY A 121 3.21 -0.75 -24.23
CA GLY A 121 3.22 -1.31 -22.88
C GLY A 121 2.59 -0.41 -21.81
N LEU A 122 1.85 0.63 -22.22
CA LEU A 122 1.10 1.51 -21.34
C LEU A 122 -0.39 1.33 -21.57
N LEU A 123 -1.17 1.32 -20.50
CA LEU A 123 -2.62 1.36 -20.56
C LEU A 123 -3.07 2.74 -21.04
N HIS A 124 -3.84 2.72 -22.12
CA HIS A 124 -4.52 3.86 -22.67
C HIS A 124 -6.02 3.68 -22.40
N PHE A 125 -6.63 4.69 -21.78
CA PHE A 125 -8.08 4.77 -21.60
C PHE A 125 -8.58 6.01 -22.32
N GLU A 126 -9.39 5.82 -23.36
CA GLU A 126 -9.90 6.87 -24.23
C GLU A 126 -11.42 6.96 -24.10
N TYR A 127 -11.95 8.18 -23.95
CA TYR A 127 -13.39 8.43 -23.97
C TYR A 127 -13.71 9.74 -24.72
N VAL A 128 -14.92 9.81 -25.29
CA VAL A 128 -15.36 10.95 -26.10
C VAL A 128 -16.55 11.62 -25.44
N VAL A 129 -16.33 12.86 -25.01
CA VAL A 129 -17.35 13.73 -24.41
C VAL A 129 -18.07 14.50 -25.51
N GLU A 130 -19.40 14.46 -25.52
CA GLU A 130 -20.22 15.30 -26.39
C GLU A 130 -20.34 16.71 -25.78
N LEU A 131 -19.99 17.72 -26.57
CA LEU A 131 -20.05 19.13 -26.15
C LEU A 131 -21.22 19.86 -26.80
N ASN A 132 -21.39 19.71 -28.11
CA ASN A 132 -22.49 20.28 -28.91
C ASN A 132 -22.74 21.79 -28.67
N TYR A 133 -21.69 22.57 -28.43
CA TYR A 133 -21.80 24.01 -28.21
C TYR A 133 -21.73 24.80 -29.52
N ASP A 134 -22.50 25.88 -29.63
CA ASP A 134 -22.36 26.82 -30.75
C ASP A 134 -21.07 27.62 -30.58
N VAL A 135 -20.33 27.83 -31.67
CA VAL A 135 -19.10 28.63 -31.67
C VAL A 135 -19.47 30.10 -31.53
N ILE A 136 -19.17 30.69 -30.37
CA ILE A 136 -19.51 32.07 -30.03
C ILE A 136 -18.21 32.82 -29.75
N LYS A 137 -18.04 33.97 -30.42
CA LYS A 137 -16.89 34.84 -30.20
C LYS A 137 -16.82 35.31 -28.75
N ASP A 138 -15.60 35.34 -28.20
CA ASP A 138 -15.26 35.72 -26.84
C ASP A 138 -15.77 34.75 -25.74
N ASN A 139 -16.37 33.62 -26.12
CA ASN A 139 -16.63 32.55 -25.16
C ASN A 139 -15.35 31.75 -24.88
N ILE A 140 -15.31 31.20 -23.67
CA ILE A 140 -14.20 30.41 -23.16
C ILE A 140 -14.70 28.99 -22.93
N LEU A 141 -14.10 28.01 -23.59
CA LEU A 141 -14.27 26.61 -23.25
C LEU A 141 -13.23 26.24 -22.19
N TYR A 142 -13.70 26.05 -20.97
CA TYR A 142 -12.90 25.65 -19.83
C TYR A 142 -13.11 24.16 -19.55
N ILE A 143 -12.02 23.41 -19.47
CA ILE A 143 -12.02 21.99 -19.10
C ILE A 143 -11.02 21.82 -17.96
N ASN A 144 -11.50 21.36 -16.81
CA ASN A 144 -10.67 20.94 -15.69
C ASN A 144 -10.83 19.44 -15.48
N ILE A 145 -9.71 18.77 -15.22
CA ILE A 145 -9.66 17.33 -14.95
C ILE A 145 -8.91 17.13 -13.64
N ASN A 146 -9.61 16.70 -12.60
CA ASN A 146 -9.06 16.53 -11.26
C ASN A 146 -9.69 15.35 -10.53
N ASP A 147 -8.86 14.62 -9.77
CA ASP A 147 -9.31 13.58 -8.86
C ASP A 147 -9.18 14.05 -7.41
N ASP A 148 -10.28 14.45 -6.80
CA ASP A 148 -10.31 14.94 -5.42
C ASP A 148 -9.90 13.86 -4.39
N GLU A 149 -10.08 12.57 -4.73
CA GLU A 149 -9.66 11.45 -3.87
C GLU A 149 -8.21 11.02 -4.10
N ASN A 150 -7.54 11.64 -5.07
CA ASN A 150 -6.15 11.39 -5.45
C ASN A 150 -5.87 9.91 -5.75
N TYR A 151 -6.83 9.16 -6.33
CA TYR A 151 -6.54 7.83 -6.85
C TYR A 151 -5.68 7.92 -8.12
N PHE A 152 -5.90 8.94 -8.95
CA PHE A 152 -5.09 9.25 -10.13
C PHE A 152 -4.52 10.67 -10.02
N ILE A 153 -3.22 10.82 -10.25
CA ILE A 153 -2.62 12.16 -10.39
C ILE A 153 -2.74 12.55 -11.87
N LEU A 154 -3.82 13.24 -12.21
CA LEU A 154 -4.16 13.63 -13.59
C LEU A 154 -3.37 14.87 -14.01
N LEU A 155 -2.56 14.73 -15.06
CA LEU A 155 -1.66 15.78 -15.54
C LEU A 155 -1.93 16.08 -17.01
N LEU A 156 -2.45 17.29 -17.28
CA LEU A 156 -2.58 17.83 -18.62
C LEU A 156 -1.22 18.24 -19.16
N VAL A 157 -0.92 17.81 -20.38
CA VAL A 157 0.33 18.13 -21.07
C VAL A 157 0.01 19.02 -22.26
N GLU A 158 0.55 20.24 -22.27
CA GLU A 158 0.26 21.28 -23.27
C GLU A 158 0.43 20.80 -24.73
N ASN A 159 1.48 20.03 -24.99
CA ASN A 159 1.78 19.47 -26.31
C ASN A 159 0.84 18.33 -26.74
N MET A 160 -0.04 17.87 -25.85
CA MET A 160 -1.05 16.83 -26.12
C MET A 160 -2.48 17.39 -26.10
N ILE A 161 -2.62 18.71 -26.12
CA ILE A 161 -3.92 19.38 -26.28
C ILE A 161 -4.01 19.95 -27.69
N ASN A 162 -4.81 19.31 -28.55
CA ASN A 162 -5.02 19.74 -29.92
C ASN A 162 -6.46 20.20 -30.13
N ILE A 163 -6.62 21.22 -30.98
CA ILE A 163 -7.91 21.78 -31.32
C ILE A 163 -7.98 21.76 -32.85
N GLU A 164 -8.80 20.87 -33.38
CA GLU A 164 -9.14 20.86 -34.81
C GLU A 164 -10.28 21.86 -35.00
N ALA A 165 -9.92 23.13 -35.22
CA ALA A 165 -10.86 24.23 -35.41
C ALA A 165 -10.55 25.03 -36.69
N PRO A 166 -11.56 25.32 -37.53
CA PRO A 166 -11.42 26.20 -38.69
C PRO A 166 -11.43 27.70 -38.32
N TYR A 167 -11.28 28.04 -37.04
CA TYR A 167 -11.29 29.40 -36.51
C TYR A 167 -10.14 29.61 -35.51
N ASP A 168 -9.68 30.86 -35.37
CA ASP A 168 -8.60 31.18 -34.43
C ASP A 168 -9.02 30.96 -32.97
N VAL A 169 -8.17 30.21 -32.26
CA VAL A 169 -8.28 29.91 -30.83
C VAL A 169 -6.97 30.24 -30.13
N GLU A 170 -7.07 30.68 -28.89
CA GLU A 170 -5.93 30.74 -27.97
C GLU A 170 -6.18 29.81 -26.80
N LYS A 171 -5.16 29.07 -26.37
CA LYS A 171 -5.25 28.15 -25.24
C LYS A 171 -4.31 28.56 -24.14
N ILE A 172 -4.79 28.49 -22.90
CA ILE A 172 -3.97 28.58 -21.69
C ILE A 172 -4.08 27.23 -21.00
N VAL A 173 -2.95 26.54 -20.86
CA VAL A 173 -2.87 25.20 -20.28
C VAL A 173 -2.11 25.26 -18.97
N ASN A 174 -2.73 24.71 -17.93
CA ASN A 174 -2.12 24.40 -16.65
C ASN A 174 -2.10 22.88 -16.46
N ASN A 175 -1.54 22.41 -15.34
CA ASN A 175 -1.41 20.98 -15.06
C ASN A 175 -2.76 20.25 -14.92
N GLN A 176 -3.85 20.95 -14.59
CA GLN A 176 -5.16 20.33 -14.29
C GLN A 176 -6.33 21.02 -15.01
N ASP A 177 -6.10 22.14 -15.69
CA ASP A 177 -7.11 22.87 -16.41
C ASP A 177 -6.58 23.45 -17.73
N VAL A 178 -7.48 23.56 -18.69
CA VAL A 178 -7.25 24.27 -19.94
C VAL A 178 -8.40 25.24 -20.20
N ALA A 179 -8.06 26.48 -20.53
CA ALA A 179 -9.00 27.50 -20.97
C ALA A 179 -8.75 27.82 -22.45
N ILE A 180 -9.78 27.68 -23.28
CA ILE A 180 -9.71 27.88 -24.73
C ILE A 180 -10.58 29.07 -25.10
N TYR A 181 -9.94 30.13 -25.57
CA TYR A 181 -10.56 31.39 -25.97
C TYR A 181 -10.89 31.37 -27.46
N ILE A 182 -12.16 31.59 -27.81
CA ILE A 182 -12.62 31.65 -29.20
C ILE A 182 -12.50 33.08 -29.72
N LYS A 183 -11.53 33.33 -30.61
CA LYS A 183 -11.20 34.68 -31.11
C LYS A 183 -11.99 35.09 -32.37
N ALA A 184 -12.34 34.11 -33.20
CA ALA A 184 -13.12 34.22 -34.44
C ALA A 184 -12.70 35.31 -35.46
N GLU A 185 -11.99 34.88 -36.50
CA GLU A 185 -12.32 35.10 -37.93
C GLU A 185 -11.88 33.83 -38.70
N ALA A 186 -12.73 33.32 -39.60
CA ALA A 186 -12.48 32.08 -40.33
C ALA A 186 -11.41 32.28 -41.41
N LYS A 187 -10.36 31.44 -41.41
CA LYS A 187 -9.37 31.38 -42.50
C LYS A 187 -9.69 30.20 -43.42
N LYS A 188 -9.68 30.47 -44.72
CA LYS A 188 -9.78 29.46 -45.79
C LYS A 188 -8.56 28.52 -45.73
N GLU A 189 -8.86 27.25 -45.96
CA GLU A 189 -7.98 26.08 -45.92
C GLU A 189 -6.64 26.23 -46.66
N GLU A 190 -5.57 25.73 -46.03
CA GLU A 190 -4.49 25.04 -46.73
C GLU A 190 -4.17 23.73 -45.98
N VAL A 191 -4.33 22.61 -46.69
CA VAL A 191 -3.98 21.26 -46.22
C VAL A 191 -2.47 21.10 -46.34
N VAL A 192 -1.78 20.90 -45.20
CA VAL A 192 -0.39 20.45 -45.19
C VAL A 192 -0.30 19.10 -44.46
N GLU A 193 -0.05 18.08 -45.27
CA GLU A 193 0.21 16.71 -44.88
C GLU A 193 1.56 16.63 -44.13
N GLN A 194 1.57 16.26 -42.85
CA GLN A 194 2.82 15.97 -42.12
C GLN A 194 2.99 14.47 -41.87
N LYS A 195 4.05 13.94 -42.48
CA LYS A 195 4.55 12.57 -42.42
C LYS A 195 4.95 12.17 -41.00
N VAL A 196 4.42 11.04 -40.54
CA VAL A 196 4.88 10.32 -39.35
C VAL A 196 6.26 9.72 -39.60
N GLN A 197 7.26 10.22 -38.89
CA GLN A 197 8.58 9.58 -38.79
C GLN A 197 8.52 8.48 -37.73
N LYS A 198 8.77 7.24 -38.16
CA LYS A 198 9.03 6.08 -37.30
C LYS A 198 10.44 6.18 -36.74
N GLU A 199 10.59 6.04 -35.42
CA GLU A 199 11.82 5.56 -34.81
C GLU A 199 11.59 4.28 -34.02
N LYS A 200 12.27 3.22 -34.48
CA LYS A 200 12.72 2.03 -33.72
C LYS A 200 13.77 2.51 -32.69
N SER A 201 14.08 1.87 -31.56
CA SER A 201 13.92 0.50 -31.07
C SER A 201 14.40 0.41 -29.62
N ILE A 202 13.77 -0.49 -28.85
CA ILE A 202 14.36 -1.43 -27.87
C ILE A 202 15.26 -0.83 -26.77
N GLN A 203 14.73 -0.77 -25.55
CA GLN A 203 15.49 -1.13 -24.35
C GLN A 203 14.63 -2.01 -23.43
N LYS A 204 15.15 -3.21 -23.20
CA LYS A 204 14.54 -4.31 -22.45
C LYS A 204 15.01 -4.17 -21.00
N ASP A 205 14.38 -3.28 -20.23
CA ASP A 205 14.73 -3.13 -18.82
C ASP A 205 13.95 -4.10 -17.94
N LYS A 206 14.71 -5.12 -17.50
CA LYS A 206 14.44 -6.02 -16.39
C LYS A 206 14.44 -5.21 -15.10
N ASN A 207 13.27 -4.82 -14.62
CA ASN A 207 13.07 -4.54 -13.20
C ASN A 207 11.79 -5.26 -12.77
N THR A 208 11.86 -6.59 -12.68
CA THR A 208 10.83 -7.38 -11.99
C THR A 208 10.92 -7.05 -10.51
N THR A 209 9.86 -6.48 -9.94
CA THR A 209 9.76 -6.27 -8.49
C THR A 209 9.67 -7.65 -7.80
N LEU A 210 10.22 -7.78 -6.60
CA LEU A 210 10.19 -9.05 -5.85
C LEU A 210 8.75 -9.52 -5.55
N LEU A 211 7.82 -8.58 -5.42
CA LEU A 211 6.39 -8.87 -5.26
C LEU A 211 5.80 -9.40 -6.57
N GLY A 212 6.13 -8.80 -7.73
CA GLY A 212 5.66 -9.25 -9.03
C GLY A 212 6.16 -10.65 -9.41
N GLU A 213 7.42 -10.97 -9.10
CA GLU A 213 7.97 -12.33 -9.30
C GLU A 213 7.31 -13.37 -8.37
N TYR A 214 6.98 -12.98 -7.15
CA TYR A 214 6.23 -13.84 -6.21
C TYR A 214 4.78 -14.08 -6.66
N THR A 215 4.06 -13.02 -7.03
CA THR A 215 2.67 -13.10 -7.51
C THR A 215 2.56 -13.97 -8.76
N LYS A 216 3.52 -13.82 -9.71
CA LYS A 216 3.62 -14.66 -10.91
C LYS A 216 3.79 -16.14 -10.57
N ASN A 217 4.71 -16.47 -9.68
CA ASN A 217 4.97 -17.84 -9.27
C ASN A 217 3.76 -18.47 -8.56
N ILE A 218 3.09 -17.74 -7.66
CA ILE A 218 1.87 -18.24 -7.01
C ILE A 218 0.78 -18.57 -8.03
N LYS A 219 0.52 -17.65 -8.97
CA LYS A 219 -0.50 -17.87 -10.01
C LYS A 219 -0.19 -19.12 -10.83
N GLU A 220 1.07 -19.33 -11.22
CA GLU A 220 1.50 -20.52 -11.94
C GLU A 220 1.22 -21.82 -11.15
N TYR A 221 1.54 -21.85 -9.85
CA TYR A 221 1.30 -23.03 -9.04
C TYR A 221 -0.18 -23.25 -8.71
N LEU A 222 -0.98 -22.19 -8.50
CA LEU A 222 -2.42 -22.31 -8.26
C LEU A 222 -3.15 -22.92 -9.47
N VAL A 223 -2.81 -22.50 -10.69
CA VAL A 223 -3.37 -23.07 -11.93
C VAL A 223 -2.95 -24.54 -12.11
N LYS A 224 -1.71 -24.91 -11.75
CA LYS A 224 -1.25 -26.30 -11.79
C LYS A 224 -1.97 -27.19 -10.77
N ILE A 225 -2.26 -26.66 -9.58
CA ILE A 225 -3.03 -27.36 -8.54
C ILE A 225 -4.48 -27.59 -9.00
N GLU A 226 -5.10 -26.60 -9.65
CA GLU A 226 -6.44 -26.76 -10.25
C GLU A 226 -6.47 -27.89 -11.28
N LYS A 227 -5.38 -28.07 -12.04
CA LYS A 227 -5.19 -29.18 -13.00
C LYS A 227 -4.81 -30.53 -12.36
N GLY A 228 -4.76 -30.61 -11.02
CA GLY A 228 -4.55 -31.87 -10.28
C GLY A 228 -3.09 -32.20 -9.93
N ASP A 229 -2.16 -31.25 -10.02
CA ASP A 229 -0.76 -31.46 -9.67
C ASP A 229 -0.47 -31.24 -8.17
N ASN A 230 -0.24 -32.35 -7.44
CA ASN A 230 0.10 -32.31 -6.01
C ASN A 230 1.52 -31.78 -5.73
N ILE A 231 2.43 -31.82 -6.71
CA ILE A 231 3.81 -31.28 -6.58
C ILE A 231 3.77 -29.75 -6.61
N ALA A 232 2.84 -29.18 -7.37
CA ALA A 232 2.61 -27.73 -7.41
C ALA A 232 2.19 -27.17 -6.04
N LEU A 233 1.44 -27.93 -5.22
CA LEU A 233 1.12 -27.54 -3.84
C LEU A 233 2.38 -27.41 -2.98
N PHE A 234 3.31 -28.37 -3.06
CA PHE A 234 4.55 -28.30 -2.29
C PHE A 234 5.39 -27.06 -2.64
N PHE A 235 5.54 -26.76 -3.93
CA PHE A 235 6.27 -25.56 -4.37
C PHE A 235 5.56 -24.27 -4.00
N LEU A 236 4.22 -24.24 -4.07
CA LEU A 236 3.41 -23.12 -3.57
C LEU A 236 3.73 -22.85 -2.09
N LEU A 237 3.68 -23.87 -1.24
CA LEU A 237 3.95 -23.72 0.20
C LEU A 237 5.39 -23.26 0.47
N LEU A 238 6.36 -23.79 -0.27
CA LEU A 238 7.77 -23.39 -0.15
C LEU A 238 7.98 -21.92 -0.53
N ILE A 239 7.42 -21.49 -1.65
CA ILE A 239 7.51 -20.11 -2.15
C ILE A 239 6.76 -19.15 -1.25
N SER A 240 5.59 -19.54 -0.74
CA SER A 240 4.84 -18.77 0.26
C SER A 240 5.61 -18.60 1.58
N PHE A 241 6.29 -19.64 2.05
CA PHE A 241 7.18 -19.52 3.20
C PHE A 241 8.36 -18.57 2.94
N LEU A 242 9.04 -18.70 1.80
CA LEU A 242 10.14 -17.83 1.42
C LEU A 242 9.70 -16.37 1.27
N TYR A 243 8.52 -16.14 0.69
CA TYR A 243 7.93 -14.82 0.65
C TYR A 243 7.64 -14.27 2.03
N GLY A 244 7.08 -15.08 2.94
CA GLY A 244 6.91 -14.66 4.34
C GLY A 244 8.21 -14.16 4.97
N ILE A 245 9.34 -14.82 4.68
CA ILE A 245 10.67 -14.36 5.10
C ILE A 245 11.04 -13.03 4.42
N ILE A 246 11.03 -12.98 3.09
CA ILE A 246 11.47 -11.81 2.31
C ILE A 246 10.61 -10.58 2.63
N HIS A 247 9.30 -10.75 2.69
CA HIS A 247 8.33 -9.73 3.07
C HIS A 247 8.64 -9.16 4.45
N ALA A 248 8.87 -10.05 5.43
CA ALA A 248 9.19 -9.64 6.78
C ALA A 248 10.61 -9.09 6.91
N LEU A 249 11.54 -9.33 5.98
CA LEU A 249 12.89 -8.74 5.99
C LEU A 249 12.89 -7.25 5.60
N GLY A 250 11.90 -6.80 4.82
CA GLY A 250 11.71 -5.38 4.51
C GLY A 250 11.56 -4.52 5.78
N PRO A 251 11.85 -3.21 5.76
CA PRO A 251 11.69 -2.38 6.95
C PRO A 251 10.23 -2.39 7.40
N GLY A 252 9.97 -2.54 8.71
CA GLY A 252 8.58 -2.67 9.18
C GLY A 252 8.42 -2.62 10.69
N HIS A 253 7.29 -2.06 11.12
CA HIS A 253 7.03 -1.69 12.51
C HIS A 253 7.00 -2.90 13.46
N GLY A 254 6.44 -4.04 13.06
CA GLY A 254 6.36 -5.24 13.90
C GLY A 254 7.71 -5.73 14.42
N LYS A 255 8.79 -5.59 13.62
CA LYS A 255 10.16 -5.95 14.02
C LYS A 255 10.72 -4.99 15.06
N SER A 256 10.59 -3.69 14.82
CA SER A 256 11.06 -2.64 15.73
C SER A 256 10.30 -2.67 17.06
N LEU A 257 9.00 -2.96 17.02
CA LEU A 257 8.16 -3.16 18.19
C LEU A 257 8.57 -4.42 18.96
N ALA A 258 8.77 -5.55 18.27
CA ALA A 258 9.23 -6.79 18.91
C ALA A 258 10.60 -6.61 19.58
N PHE A 259 11.56 -5.99 18.88
CA PHE A 259 12.86 -5.65 19.44
C PHE A 259 12.72 -4.82 20.72
N SER A 260 12.00 -3.70 20.66
CA SER A 260 11.85 -2.78 21.79
C SER A 260 11.09 -3.41 22.98
N TYR A 261 10.09 -4.24 22.69
CA TYR A 261 9.36 -4.99 23.70
C TYR A 261 10.27 -5.97 24.45
N PHE A 262 11.08 -6.75 23.73
CA PHE A 262 11.96 -7.75 24.34
C PHE A 262 13.24 -7.17 24.96
N VAL A 263 13.67 -5.97 24.55
CA VAL A 263 14.71 -5.22 25.28
C VAL A 263 14.20 -4.80 26.66
N SER A 264 12.97 -4.29 26.74
CA SER A 264 12.38 -3.78 27.99
C SER A 264 11.76 -4.85 28.91
N ASN A 265 11.35 -6.00 28.36
CA ASN A 265 10.75 -7.09 29.15
C ASN A 265 11.64 -8.32 29.22
N ARG A 266 11.90 -8.79 30.45
CA ARG A 266 12.63 -10.06 30.66
C ARG A 266 11.78 -11.23 30.19
N SER A 267 12.30 -12.00 29.22
CA SER A 267 11.62 -13.18 28.67
C SER A 267 12.63 -14.27 28.26
N SER A 268 12.14 -15.49 28.05
CA SER A 268 12.94 -16.59 27.49
C SER A 268 12.91 -16.56 25.96
N TYR A 269 13.95 -17.10 25.32
CA TYR A 269 13.98 -17.22 23.85
C TYR A 269 12.83 -18.07 23.31
N THR A 270 12.47 -19.15 24.03
CA THR A 270 11.33 -20.00 23.65
C THR A 270 10.00 -19.23 23.68
N LYS A 271 9.78 -18.40 24.71
CA LYS A 271 8.59 -17.57 24.83
C LYS A 271 8.58 -16.49 23.74
N ALA A 272 9.71 -15.86 23.46
CA ALA A 272 9.84 -14.89 22.38
C ALA A 272 9.55 -15.48 20.99
N PHE A 273 9.97 -16.73 20.74
CA PHE A 273 9.63 -17.46 19.52
C PHE A 273 8.11 -17.62 19.36
N PHE A 274 7.43 -18.15 20.37
CA PHE A 274 5.97 -18.34 20.30
C PHE A 274 5.20 -17.02 20.24
N ILE A 275 5.65 -15.95 20.91
CA ILE A 275 5.05 -14.62 20.79
C ILE A 275 5.21 -14.06 19.36
N SER A 276 6.40 -14.23 18.76
CA SER A 276 6.66 -13.77 17.39
C SER A 276 5.84 -14.54 16.36
N GLN A 277 5.72 -15.87 16.53
CA GLN A 277 4.81 -16.69 15.71
C GLN A 277 3.35 -16.27 15.89
N ALA A 278 2.88 -16.11 17.13
CA ALA A 278 1.51 -15.72 17.40
C ALA A 278 1.16 -14.36 16.78
N SER A 279 2.08 -13.39 16.85
CA SER A 279 1.92 -12.09 16.20
C SER A 279 1.78 -12.22 14.67
N ALA A 280 2.61 -13.07 14.05
CA ALA A 280 2.52 -13.34 12.61
C ALA A 280 1.21 -14.02 12.20
N PHE A 281 0.71 -14.94 13.03
CA PHE A 281 -0.59 -15.59 12.78
C PHE A 281 -1.76 -14.62 12.93
N VAL A 282 -1.75 -13.77 13.96
CA VAL A 282 -2.78 -12.74 14.15
C VAL A 282 -2.82 -11.78 12.96
N HIS A 283 -1.68 -11.44 12.38
CA HIS A 283 -1.61 -10.63 11.16
C HIS A 283 -2.36 -11.25 9.98
N ILE A 284 -2.14 -12.54 9.73
CA ILE A 284 -2.80 -13.23 8.62
C ILE A 284 -4.28 -13.47 8.89
N ILE A 285 -4.65 -13.79 10.13
CA ILE A 285 -6.05 -13.93 10.53
C ILE A 285 -6.78 -12.59 10.38
N GLY A 286 -6.15 -11.48 10.77
CA GLY A 286 -6.70 -10.14 10.59
C GLY A 286 -6.97 -9.82 9.13
N ALA A 287 -6.01 -10.10 8.24
CA ALA A 287 -6.17 -9.92 6.80
C ALA A 287 -7.27 -10.82 6.21
N LEU A 288 -7.36 -12.09 6.65
CA LEU A 288 -8.40 -13.01 6.21
C LEU A 288 -9.81 -12.55 6.62
N ILE A 289 -9.98 -12.13 7.88
CA ILE A 289 -11.25 -11.60 8.39
C ILE A 289 -11.63 -10.34 7.61
N LEU A 290 -10.69 -9.42 7.40
CA LEU A 290 -10.92 -8.20 6.63
C LEU A 290 -11.44 -8.53 5.23
N VAL A 291 -10.78 -9.45 4.51
CA VAL A 291 -11.19 -9.82 3.15
C VAL A 291 -12.54 -10.54 3.15
N LEU A 292 -12.79 -11.46 4.07
CA LEU A 292 -14.09 -12.14 4.19
C LEU A 292 -15.25 -11.16 4.39
N VAL A 293 -15.06 -10.21 5.30
CA VAL A 293 -16.04 -9.15 5.57
C VAL A 293 -16.21 -8.26 4.34
N SER A 294 -15.12 -7.90 3.66
CA SER A 294 -15.13 -7.06 2.46
C SER A 294 -15.91 -7.73 1.31
N VAL A 295 -15.66 -9.03 1.06
CA VAL A 295 -16.32 -9.80 -0.01
C VAL A 295 -17.81 -10.01 0.27
N PHE A 296 -18.22 -10.12 1.54
CA PHE A 296 -19.63 -10.29 1.91
C PHE A 296 -20.42 -8.96 1.92
N LEU A 297 -19.75 -7.80 2.07
CA LEU A 297 -20.37 -6.47 2.19
C LEU A 297 -20.61 -5.72 0.85
N LEU A 298 -20.71 -6.43 -0.29
CA LEU A 298 -21.04 -5.97 -1.66
C LEU A 298 -19.85 -5.68 -2.60
N GLU A 299 -19.94 -6.26 -3.81
CA GLU A 299 -19.01 -6.14 -4.96
C GLU A 299 -18.78 -4.70 -5.47
N SER A 300 -19.53 -3.71 -4.98
CA SER A 300 -19.42 -2.29 -5.37
C SER A 300 -18.65 -1.41 -4.37
N ILE A 301 -18.28 -1.93 -3.19
CA ILE A 301 -17.72 -1.17 -2.05
C ILE A 301 -16.28 -1.62 -1.70
N LEU A 302 -15.78 -2.69 -2.34
CA LEU A 302 -14.56 -3.42 -1.99
C LEU A 302 -13.30 -2.56 -1.84
N ASN A 303 -13.03 -1.61 -2.76
CA ASN A 303 -11.76 -0.87 -2.74
C ASN A 303 -11.70 0.23 -1.67
N ASN A 304 -12.78 1.01 -1.52
CA ASN A 304 -12.85 2.03 -0.48
C ASN A 304 -12.87 1.37 0.91
N PHE A 305 -13.60 0.26 1.08
CA PHE A 305 -13.66 -0.43 2.36
C PHE A 305 -12.32 -1.03 2.78
N VAL A 306 -11.55 -1.62 1.86
CA VAL A 306 -10.21 -2.15 2.17
C VAL A 306 -9.26 -1.03 2.59
N LYS A 307 -9.21 0.08 1.82
CA LYS A 307 -8.37 1.24 2.14
C LYS A 307 -8.75 1.84 3.49
N ASP A 308 -10.03 2.17 3.67
CA ASP A 308 -10.56 2.75 4.91
C ASP A 308 -10.34 1.80 6.11
N SER A 309 -10.52 0.49 5.92
CA SER A 309 -10.29 -0.51 6.96
C SER A 309 -8.81 -0.62 7.35
N VAL A 310 -7.90 -0.59 6.38
CA VAL A 310 -6.45 -0.62 6.64
C VAL A 310 -6.03 0.66 7.38
N GLU A 311 -6.51 1.82 6.97
CA GLU A 311 -6.27 3.10 7.66
C GLU A 311 -6.79 3.05 9.12
N ILE A 312 -8.05 2.66 9.32
CA ILE A 312 -8.68 2.57 10.63
C ILE A 312 -7.95 1.57 11.53
N LEU A 313 -7.65 0.37 11.02
CA LEU A 313 -6.92 -0.66 11.77
C LEU A 313 -5.51 -0.21 12.14
N THR A 314 -4.83 0.52 11.25
CA THR A 314 -3.51 1.09 11.50
C THR A 314 -3.56 2.15 12.59
N LYS A 315 -4.54 3.08 12.54
CA LYS A 315 -4.78 4.07 13.59
C LYS A 315 -5.11 3.40 14.93
N LEU A 316 -6.02 2.43 14.95
CA LEU A 316 -6.36 1.70 16.17
C LEU A 316 -5.15 0.97 16.76
N SER A 317 -4.38 0.25 15.94
CA SER A 317 -3.17 -0.42 16.40
C SER A 317 -2.13 0.58 16.94
N SER A 318 -1.92 1.71 16.27
CA SER A 318 -0.98 2.74 16.75
C SER A 318 -1.35 3.30 18.12
N ILE A 319 -2.64 3.51 18.39
CA ILE A 319 -3.15 3.96 19.68
C ILE A 319 -2.89 2.88 20.74
N LEU A 320 -3.17 1.61 20.43
CA LEU A 320 -2.92 0.50 21.36
C LEU A 320 -1.42 0.34 21.67
N ILE A 321 -0.54 0.52 20.67
CA ILE A 321 0.92 0.52 20.84
C ILE A 321 1.36 1.64 21.79
N MET A 322 0.83 2.85 21.59
CA MET A 322 1.11 3.99 22.47
C MET A 322 0.67 3.72 23.91
N ILE A 323 -0.52 3.15 24.11
CA ILE A 323 -1.02 2.76 25.44
C ILE A 323 -0.11 1.71 26.07
N LEU A 324 0.33 0.70 25.32
CA LEU A 324 1.28 -0.32 25.82
C LEU A 324 2.61 0.30 26.24
N ALA A 325 3.14 1.21 25.43
CA ALA A 325 4.40 1.89 25.70
C ALA A 325 4.32 2.74 26.98
N ILE A 326 3.25 3.52 27.15
CA ILE A 326 2.97 4.29 28.37
C ILE A 326 2.84 3.35 29.56
N TYR A 327 2.11 2.23 29.43
CA TYR A 327 1.93 1.26 30.51
C TYR A 327 3.27 0.65 30.98
N ILE A 328 4.14 0.25 30.05
CA ILE A 328 5.47 -0.29 30.37
C ILE A 328 6.32 0.77 31.07
N LEU A 329 6.33 2.01 30.56
CA LEU A 329 7.08 3.12 31.15
C LEU A 329 6.57 3.49 32.54
N TYR A 330 5.25 3.61 32.71
CA TYR A 330 4.61 3.91 34.00
C TYR A 330 4.97 2.88 35.07
N ASN A 331 4.86 1.58 34.74
CA ASN A 331 5.19 0.51 35.68
C ASN A 331 6.68 0.53 36.07
N LYS A 332 7.57 0.95 35.16
CA LYS A 332 9.00 1.11 35.47
C LYS A 332 9.26 2.30 36.39
N LEU A 333 8.59 3.43 36.16
CA LEU A 333 8.77 4.64 36.96
C LEU A 333 8.16 4.51 38.38
N ASN A 334 7.02 3.83 38.50
CA ASN A 334 6.34 3.63 39.78
C ASN A 334 6.96 2.54 40.67
N ASN A 335 7.67 1.56 40.09
CA ASN A 335 8.37 0.54 40.88
C ASN A 335 9.70 1.03 41.49
N LYS A 336 9.91 2.34 41.62
CA LYS A 336 10.93 2.93 42.48
C LYS A 336 10.49 2.93 43.96
N ALA A 337 10.07 1.78 44.47
CA ALA A 337 10.04 1.58 45.92
C ALA A 337 11.45 1.14 46.34
N CYS A 338 12.16 2.04 47.03
CA CYS A 338 13.49 1.84 47.58
C CYS A 338 13.60 0.52 48.34
N SER A 339 14.49 -0.38 47.89
CA SER A 339 15.07 -1.39 48.77
C SER A 339 16.42 -0.88 49.27
N CYS A 340 16.38 0.11 50.17
CA CYS A 340 17.54 0.41 50.99
C CYS A 340 17.60 -0.67 52.07
N ALA A 341 18.52 -1.62 51.93
CA ALA A 341 18.82 -2.65 52.93
C ALA A 341 19.36 -2.08 54.27
N SER A 342 19.55 -0.77 54.38
CA SER A 342 20.05 -0.09 55.58
C SER A 342 18.97 0.29 56.60
N CYS A 343 17.67 0.10 56.31
CA CYS A 343 16.59 0.57 57.19
C CYS A 343 15.77 -0.52 57.89
N SER A 344 16.18 -1.80 57.83
CA SER A 344 15.53 -2.87 58.62
C SER A 344 16.54 -3.60 59.51
N SER A 345 16.90 -2.94 60.61
CA SER A 345 17.51 -3.59 61.76
C SER A 345 16.51 -4.57 62.38
N THR A 346 16.69 -5.88 62.13
CA THR A 346 16.65 -6.96 63.12
C THR A 346 16.80 -8.37 62.51
N ARG A 347 17.97 -8.96 62.79
CA ARG A 347 18.35 -10.40 62.90
C ARG A 347 18.60 -11.24 61.62
N PRO A 348 19.77 -11.89 61.50
CA PRO A 348 20.09 -12.80 60.41
C PRO A 348 19.61 -14.22 60.75
N THR A 349 18.83 -14.83 59.88
CA THR A 349 18.70 -16.29 59.83
C THR A 349 19.15 -16.74 58.45
N TRP A 350 20.40 -17.19 58.41
CA TRP A 350 20.91 -18.10 57.38
C TRP A 350 19.90 -19.24 57.20
N SER A 351 19.23 -19.28 56.05
CA SER A 351 18.59 -20.50 55.57
C SER A 351 19.11 -20.76 54.17
N ALA A 352 20.11 -21.63 54.11
CA ALA A 352 20.64 -22.20 52.87
C ALA A 352 19.61 -23.20 52.33
N VAL A 353 18.50 -22.70 51.77
CA VAL A 353 17.65 -23.51 50.90
C VAL A 353 18.20 -23.32 49.48
N ALA A 354 18.90 -24.34 48.99
CA ALA A 354 19.29 -24.40 47.59
C ALA A 354 18.04 -24.24 46.71
N PRO A 355 18.02 -23.34 45.72
CA PRO A 355 16.86 -23.15 44.86
C PRO A 355 16.62 -24.45 44.09
N ASN A 356 15.45 -25.05 44.31
CA ASN A 356 15.03 -26.29 43.71
C ASN A 356 14.99 -26.12 42.17
N ARG A 357 15.98 -26.66 41.45
CA ARG A 357 16.08 -26.59 39.98
C ARG A 357 15.15 -27.59 39.29
N THR A 358 13.86 -27.58 39.60
CA THR A 358 12.87 -28.41 38.88
C THR A 358 11.52 -27.70 38.80
N ALA A 359 11.49 -26.50 38.25
CA ALA A 359 10.28 -25.99 37.62
C ALA A 359 10.53 -25.95 36.11
N LYS A 360 10.03 -26.97 35.39
CA LYS A 360 9.76 -26.82 33.95
C LYS A 360 8.76 -25.67 33.83
N LEU A 361 9.26 -24.45 33.68
CA LEU A 361 8.48 -23.26 33.40
C LEU A 361 7.82 -23.48 32.03
N LYS A 362 6.58 -23.99 32.03
CA LYS A 362 5.69 -23.80 30.88
C LYS A 362 5.70 -22.29 30.59
N PRO A 363 5.93 -21.87 29.33
CA PRO A 363 5.88 -20.46 28.99
C PRO A 363 4.45 -19.97 29.21
N ASN A 364 4.18 -19.38 30.38
CA ASN A 364 2.86 -18.81 30.65
C ASN A 364 2.78 -17.45 29.93
N PHE A 365 1.81 -17.30 29.03
CA PHE A 365 1.51 -16.04 28.38
C PHE A 365 0.96 -15.07 29.44
N MET A 366 1.67 -13.97 29.66
CA MET A 366 1.19 -12.91 30.54
C MET A 366 0.23 -12.02 29.77
N LYS A 367 -0.69 -11.33 30.45
CA LYS A 367 -1.64 -10.39 29.83
C LYS A 367 -0.96 -9.36 28.91
N LYS A 368 0.23 -8.90 29.29
CA LYS A 368 1.07 -7.99 28.48
C LYS A 368 1.65 -8.60 27.21
N ASP A 369 1.86 -9.92 27.16
CA ASP A 369 2.36 -10.61 25.97
C ASP A 369 1.23 -10.78 24.96
N LEU A 370 0.03 -11.12 25.44
CA LEU A 370 -1.17 -11.19 24.60
C LEU A 370 -1.52 -9.81 24.02
N TYR A 371 -1.45 -8.76 24.84
CA TYR A 371 -1.67 -7.40 24.35
C TYR A 371 -0.66 -7.03 23.26
N PHE A 372 0.63 -7.34 23.45
CA PHE A 372 1.64 -7.13 22.42
C PHE A 372 1.35 -7.93 21.13
N VAL A 373 0.96 -9.20 21.24
CA VAL A 373 0.62 -10.03 20.08
C VAL A 373 -0.52 -9.42 19.27
N LEU A 374 -1.56 -8.93 19.97
CA LEU A 374 -2.70 -8.29 19.31
C LEU A 374 -2.27 -6.97 18.66
N THR A 375 -1.55 -6.10 19.35
CA THR A 375 -1.17 -4.80 18.77
C THR A 375 -0.18 -4.93 17.62
N ALA A 376 0.85 -5.75 17.76
CA ALA A 376 1.83 -5.98 16.71
C ALA A 376 1.25 -6.76 15.52
N GLY A 377 0.26 -7.63 15.77
CA GLY A 377 -0.36 -8.46 14.75
C GLY A 377 -1.55 -7.81 14.03
N LEU A 378 -2.30 -6.89 14.62
CA LEU A 378 -3.59 -6.45 14.07
C LEU A 378 -3.50 -5.70 12.74
N ILE A 379 -2.35 -5.11 12.39
CA ILE A 379 -2.18 -4.32 11.16
C ILE A 379 -2.01 -5.28 9.98
N PRO A 380 -3.00 -5.47 9.09
CA PRO A 380 -2.83 -6.34 7.93
C PRO A 380 -1.94 -5.66 6.88
N CYS A 381 -1.19 -6.45 6.11
CA CYS A 381 -0.41 -5.93 5.00
C CYS A 381 -1.26 -5.93 3.71
N PRO A 382 -1.24 -4.85 2.90
CA PRO A 382 -1.93 -4.79 1.61
C PRO A 382 -1.65 -6.00 0.69
N GLY A 383 -0.41 -6.51 0.69
CA GLY A 383 -0.03 -7.67 -0.11
C GLY A 383 -0.74 -8.97 0.31
N THR A 384 -1.05 -9.15 1.60
CA THR A 384 -1.80 -10.32 2.09
C THR A 384 -3.29 -10.23 1.75
N VAL A 385 -3.84 -9.02 1.73
CA VAL A 385 -5.22 -8.76 1.33
C VAL A 385 -5.43 -9.12 -0.14
N ILE A 386 -4.53 -8.66 -1.02
CA ILE A 386 -4.55 -8.97 -2.46
C ILE A 386 -4.49 -10.49 -2.70
N LEU A 387 -3.60 -11.21 -1.99
CA LEU A 387 -3.49 -12.67 -2.10
C LEU A 387 -4.81 -13.37 -1.77
N PHE A 388 -5.47 -12.94 -0.69
CA PHE A 388 -6.77 -13.50 -0.31
C PHE A 388 -7.85 -13.16 -1.33
N ILE A 389 -7.87 -11.95 -1.90
CA ILE A 389 -8.80 -11.59 -2.99
C ILE A 389 -8.65 -12.54 -4.18
N TYR A 390 -7.41 -12.85 -4.61
CA TYR A 390 -7.20 -13.84 -5.68
C TYR A 390 -7.72 -15.23 -5.33
N ALA A 391 -7.64 -15.65 -4.06
CA ALA A 391 -8.20 -16.92 -3.62
C ALA A 391 -9.71 -17.02 -3.89
N PHE A 392 -10.43 -15.92 -3.66
CA PHE A 392 -11.86 -15.81 -3.94
C PHE A 392 -12.14 -15.82 -5.45
N VAL A 393 -11.35 -15.10 -6.24
CA VAL A 393 -11.50 -15.06 -7.70
C VAL A 393 -11.25 -16.43 -8.33
N LEU A 394 -10.18 -17.12 -7.94
CA LEU A 394 -9.77 -18.42 -8.50
C LEU A 394 -10.47 -19.62 -7.84
N LYS A 395 -11.30 -19.40 -6.81
CA LYS A 395 -11.98 -20.44 -6.00
C LYS A 395 -11.03 -21.46 -5.35
N THR A 396 -9.73 -21.17 -5.26
CA THR A 396 -8.69 -22.05 -4.69
C THR A 396 -8.51 -21.83 -3.18
N TYR A 397 -9.60 -21.86 -2.40
CA TYR A 397 -9.61 -21.48 -0.98
C TYR A 397 -8.64 -22.30 -0.11
N PHE A 398 -8.61 -23.62 -0.32
CA PHE A 398 -7.78 -24.52 0.49
C PHE A 398 -6.27 -24.27 0.29
N ALA A 399 -5.84 -24.11 -0.96
CA ALA A 399 -4.45 -23.85 -1.30
C ALA A 399 -3.97 -22.51 -0.71
N VAL A 400 -4.80 -21.46 -0.78
CA VAL A 400 -4.44 -20.14 -0.24
C VAL A 400 -4.44 -20.12 1.28
N LEU A 401 -5.37 -20.82 1.95
CA LEU A 401 -5.35 -20.95 3.41
C LEU A 401 -4.07 -21.64 3.89
N LEU A 402 -3.66 -22.71 3.22
CA LEU A 402 -2.43 -23.42 3.56
C LEU A 402 -1.18 -22.58 3.23
N ALA A 403 -1.14 -21.91 2.08
CA ALA A 403 -0.10 -20.97 1.71
C ALA A 403 0.06 -19.86 2.76
N SER A 404 -1.05 -19.30 3.23
CA SER A 404 -1.08 -18.25 4.26
C SER A 404 -0.47 -18.71 5.58
N ILE A 405 -0.74 -19.95 6.00
CA ILE A 405 -0.08 -20.53 7.18
C ILE A 405 1.45 -20.56 7.00
N PHE A 406 1.94 -20.92 5.81
CA PHE A 406 3.37 -20.94 5.51
C PHE A 406 3.99 -19.53 5.45
N ILE A 407 3.25 -18.53 4.93
CA ILE A 407 3.65 -17.11 5.00
C ILE A 407 3.82 -16.68 6.48
N SER A 408 2.88 -17.04 7.35
CA SER A 408 2.97 -16.74 8.80
C SER A 408 4.23 -17.35 9.42
N PHE A 409 4.55 -18.60 9.06
CA PHE A 409 5.76 -19.26 9.54
C PHE A 409 7.02 -18.53 9.10
N GLY A 410 7.13 -18.14 7.82
CA GLY A 410 8.26 -17.38 7.31
C GLY A 410 8.41 -16.01 8.00
N MET A 411 7.31 -15.27 8.11
CA MET A 411 7.30 -13.96 8.76
C MET A 411 7.66 -14.03 10.24
N GLY A 412 7.11 -15.02 10.96
CA GLY A 412 7.36 -15.20 12.39
C GLY A 412 8.82 -15.52 12.72
N ILE A 413 9.55 -16.22 11.83
CA ILE A 413 11.00 -16.46 11.98
C ILE A 413 11.77 -15.13 11.94
N VAL A 414 11.42 -14.22 11.03
CA VAL A 414 12.09 -12.93 10.89
C VAL A 414 11.78 -12.01 12.08
N ILE A 415 10.52 -11.97 12.52
CA ILE A 415 10.13 -11.24 13.74
C ILE A 415 10.86 -11.81 14.95
N PHE A 416 10.98 -13.14 15.04
CA PHE A 416 11.76 -13.79 16.09
C PHE A 416 13.24 -13.40 16.04
N GLY A 417 13.84 -13.22 14.87
CA GLY A 417 15.20 -12.69 14.73
C GLY A 417 15.37 -11.34 15.44
N SER A 418 14.39 -10.43 15.28
CA SER A 418 14.38 -9.13 15.98
C SER A 418 14.19 -9.30 17.50
N SER A 419 13.26 -10.16 17.91
CA SER A 419 13.05 -10.52 19.32
C SER A 419 14.29 -11.14 19.97
N PHE A 420 15.00 -11.99 19.23
CA PHE A 420 16.21 -12.67 19.68
C PHE A 420 17.34 -11.65 19.92
N LEU A 421 17.51 -10.68 19.00
CA LEU A 421 18.47 -9.59 19.17
C LEU A 421 18.11 -8.74 20.39
N GLY A 422 16.83 -8.39 20.57
CA GLY A 422 16.36 -7.62 21.72
C GLY A 422 16.64 -8.31 23.06
N LEU A 423 16.34 -9.62 23.15
CA LEU A 423 16.64 -10.43 24.33
C LEU A 423 18.15 -10.58 24.58
N SER A 424 18.94 -10.72 23.52
CA SER A 424 20.39 -10.83 23.63
C SER A 424 21.00 -9.53 24.14
N LEU A 425 20.52 -8.39 23.64
CA LEU A 425 20.92 -7.07 24.13
C LEU A 425 20.53 -6.89 25.60
N GLN A 426 19.33 -7.29 26.00
CA GLN A 426 18.89 -7.25 27.39
C GLN A 426 19.79 -8.09 28.31
N LYS A 427 20.17 -9.31 27.92
CA LYS A 427 21.07 -10.18 28.71
C LYS A 427 22.49 -9.64 28.81
N ILE A 428 22.98 -8.98 27.76
CA ILE A 428 24.27 -8.28 27.81
C ILE A 428 24.15 -7.09 28.76
N SER A 429 23.06 -6.34 28.65
CA SER A 429 22.77 -5.18 29.47
C SER A 429 22.67 -5.51 30.95
N SER A 430 22.15 -6.68 31.33
CA SER A 430 22.01 -7.07 32.74
C SER A 430 23.34 -7.14 33.52
N LYS A 431 24.49 -7.05 32.82
CA LYS A 431 25.81 -6.91 33.44
C LYS A 431 26.10 -5.48 33.96
N SER A 432 25.31 -4.49 33.56
CA SER A 432 25.42 -3.09 33.98
C SER A 432 24.06 -2.52 34.37
N HIS A 433 23.94 -2.05 35.61
CA HIS A 433 22.72 -1.42 36.12
C HIS A 433 22.36 -0.14 35.35
N ALA A 434 23.36 0.67 35.00
CA ALA A 434 23.14 1.90 34.23
C ALA A 434 22.61 1.61 32.82
N LEU A 435 23.21 0.63 32.12
CA LEU A 435 22.77 0.26 30.77
C LEU A 435 21.36 -0.36 30.77
N THR A 436 21.06 -1.18 31.78
CA THR A 436 19.74 -1.80 31.92
C THR A 436 18.67 -0.75 32.18
N ASN A 437 18.93 0.20 33.08
CA ASN A 437 17.98 1.27 33.37
C ASN A 437 17.78 2.20 32.16
N PHE A 438 18.85 2.48 31.41
CA PHE A 438 18.75 3.24 30.15
C PHE A 438 17.87 2.52 29.12
N LEU A 439 18.13 1.23 28.85
CA LEU A 439 17.38 0.47 27.85
C LEU A 439 15.91 0.23 28.25
N GLU A 440 15.63 -0.01 29.53
CA GLU A 440 14.26 -0.19 30.03
C GLU A 440 13.41 1.09 29.94
N ILE A 441 14.03 2.28 29.88
CA ILE A 441 13.36 3.57 29.68
C ILE A 441 13.34 3.96 28.19
N ALA A 442 14.46 3.82 27.49
CA ALA A 442 14.59 4.20 26.08
C ALA A 442 13.68 3.36 25.16
N SER A 443 13.52 2.06 25.46
CA SER A 443 12.72 1.16 24.62
C SER A 443 11.24 1.53 24.55
N PRO A 444 10.50 1.74 25.67
CA PRO A 444 9.11 2.19 25.59
C PRO A 444 8.98 3.59 24.98
N VAL A 445 9.97 4.48 25.14
CA VAL A 445 9.97 5.79 24.45
C VAL A 445 10.06 5.61 22.93
N ILE A 446 10.95 4.75 22.44
CA ILE A 446 11.05 4.41 21.02
C ILE A 446 9.75 3.76 20.51
N MET A 447 9.16 2.84 21.28
CA MET A 447 7.86 2.23 20.92
C MET A 447 6.75 3.27 20.80
N PHE A 448 6.72 4.26 21.71
CA PHE A 448 5.74 5.34 21.68
C PHE A 448 5.92 6.24 20.45
N VAL A 449 7.16 6.61 20.12
CA VAL A 449 7.49 7.40 18.92
C VAL A 449 7.11 6.64 17.65
N LEU A 450 7.38 5.33 17.58
CA LEU A 450 6.94 4.49 16.46
C LEU A 450 5.41 4.45 16.33
N GLY A 451 4.69 4.43 17.46
CA GLY A 451 3.22 4.54 17.48
C GLY A 451 2.74 5.88 16.92
N ILE A 452 3.35 7.00 17.30
CA ILE A 452 3.02 8.32 16.74
C ILE A 452 3.28 8.36 15.22
N LEU A 453 4.45 7.88 14.79
CA LEU A 453 4.80 7.84 13.37
C LEU A 453 3.80 6.99 12.59
N LEU A 454 3.38 5.84 13.11
CA LEU A 454 2.34 5.01 12.51
C LEU A 454 1.01 5.75 12.40
N PHE A 455 0.58 6.44 13.46
CA PHE A 455 -0.69 7.18 13.47
C PHE A 455 -0.71 8.31 12.43
N LEU A 456 0.38 9.08 12.34
CA LEU A 456 0.51 10.20 11.41
C LEU A 456 0.59 9.74 9.95
N ASN A 457 1.20 8.59 9.70
CA ASN A 457 1.31 8.03 8.35
C ASN A 457 0.14 7.11 7.99
N ALA A 458 -0.84 6.90 8.88
CA ALA A 458 -1.92 5.94 8.64
C ALA A 458 -2.82 6.33 7.46
N SER A 459 -2.94 7.62 7.14
CA SER A 459 -3.67 8.10 5.95
C SER A 459 -2.88 7.99 4.64
N LEU A 460 -1.60 7.60 4.71
CA LEU A 460 -0.74 7.33 3.55
C LEU A 460 -0.68 5.83 3.23
N VAL A 461 -1.08 4.97 4.17
CA VAL A 461 -1.19 3.51 4.02
C VAL A 461 -2.52 3.19 3.38
#